data_AF-A0AAV1YZP9-F1
#
_entry.id   AF-A0AAV1YZP9-F1
#
_cell.length_a   1.000
_cell.length_b   1.000
_cell.length_c   1.000
_cell.angle_alpha   90.00
_cell.angle_beta   90.00
_cell.angle_gamma   90.00
#
_symmetry.space_group_name_H-M   'P 1'
#
loop_
_entity.id
_entity.type
_entity.pdbx_description
1 polymer ?
#
loop_
_entity_poly.entity_id
_entity_poly.type
_entity_poly.pdbx_seq_one_letter_code
_entity_poly.pdbx_strand_id
1 'polypeptide(L)' 'MPGSCVFNALWLTRQEYSTWIAVSDSRTKARCRLCLKDFDIGKMGESALKSLMAGKKHSEIMKA' A
#
# COMPACT_ATOMS: atom_id res chain seq x y z
N MET A 1 -17.84 15.50 -4.64
CA MET A 1 -16.52 15.93 -4.10
C MET A 1 -15.61 14.71 -4.14
N PRO A 2 -14.47 14.72 -4.86
CA PRO A 2 -13.57 13.58 -4.82
C PRO A 2 -12.89 13.55 -3.44
N GLY A 3 -13.47 12.78 -2.52
CA GLY A 3 -12.90 12.56 -1.20
C GLY A 3 -11.57 11.83 -1.34
N SER A 4 -10.52 12.38 -0.73
CA SER A 4 -9.21 11.71 -0.70
C SER A 4 -9.35 10.35 -0.03
N CYS A 5 -8.84 9.30 -0.67
CA CYS A 5 -8.84 7.97 -0.08
C CYS A 5 -7.89 7.94 1.12
N VAL A 6 -8.35 7.37 2.23
CA VAL A 6 -7.54 7.23 3.45
C VAL A 6 -7.12 5.78 3.63
N PHE A 7 -6.08 5.58 4.43
CA PHE A 7 -5.56 4.26 4.78
C PHE A 7 -6.67 3.44 5.43
N ASN A 8 -6.95 2.26 4.86
CA ASN A 8 -7.93 1.35 5.43
C ASN A 8 -7.21 0.35 6.33
N ALA A 9 -7.52 0.39 7.63
CA ALA A 9 -6.96 -0.55 8.62
C ALA A 9 -7.27 -2.02 8.27
N LEU A 10 -8.33 -2.30 7.52
CA LEU A 10 -8.64 -3.64 7.03
C LEU A 10 -7.57 -4.20 6.08
N TRP A 11 -6.74 -3.36 5.46
CA TRP A 11 -5.60 -3.84 4.68
C TRP A 11 -4.53 -4.51 5.55
N LEU A 12 -4.46 -4.18 6.85
CA LEU A 12 -3.55 -4.84 7.79
C LEU A 12 -4.04 -6.24 8.21
N THR A 13 -5.31 -6.56 7.97
CA THR A 13 -5.89 -7.87 8.29
C THR A 13 -6.07 -8.76 7.06
N ARG A 14 -6.11 -8.17 5.86
CA ARG A 14 -6.15 -8.90 4.59
C ARG A 14 -4.81 -9.56 4.30
N GLN A 15 -4.81 -10.89 4.16
CA GLN A 15 -3.60 -11.68 3.89
C GLN A 15 -2.82 -11.22 2.64
N GLU A 16 -3.50 -10.69 1.63
CA GLU A 16 -2.88 -10.14 0.41
C GLU A 16 -2.00 -8.90 0.67
N TYR A 17 -2.33 -8.11 1.70
CA TYR A 17 -1.69 -6.81 1.96
C TYR A 17 -0.94 -6.79 3.29
N SER A 18 -1.46 -7.44 4.32
CA SER A 18 -0.99 -7.40 5.71
C SER A 18 0.49 -7.76 5.86
N THR A 19 0.97 -8.68 5.02
CA THR A 19 2.35 -9.16 5.00
C THR A 19 3.35 -8.05 4.71
N TRP A 20 2.99 -7.07 3.87
CA TRP A 20 3.91 -6.05 3.39
C TRP A 20 3.45 -4.61 3.65
N ILE A 21 2.16 -4.37 3.87
CA ILE A 21 1.65 -3.03 4.12
C ILE A 21 1.83 -2.63 5.59
N ALA A 22 2.09 -1.35 5.80
CA ALA A 22 2.22 -0.71 7.08
C ALA A 22 1.54 0.66 7.06
N VAL A 23 1.13 1.11 8.25
CA VAL A 23 0.62 2.45 8.46
C VAL A 23 1.77 3.45 8.25
N SER A 24 1.50 4.53 7.52
CA SER A 24 2.42 5.67 7.41
C SER A 24 1.94 6.79 8.34
N ASP A 25 2.78 7.78 8.58
CA ASP A 25 2.43 8.95 9.40
C ASP A 25 1.23 9.73 8.82
N SER A 26 1.13 9.79 7.50
CA SER A 26 0.03 10.46 6.80
C SER A 26 -1.14 9.51 6.55
N ARG A 27 -2.36 9.93 6.87
CA ARG A 27 -3.61 9.15 6.64
C ARG A 27 -3.87 8.86 5.15
N THR A 28 -3.30 9.65 4.24
CA THR A 28 -3.40 9.48 2.79
C THR A 28 -2.18 8.77 2.19
N LYS A 29 -1.29 8.23 3.03
CA LYS A 29 -0.13 7.45 2.59
C LYS A 29 -0.14 6.08 3.26
N ALA A 30 0.44 5.11 2.55
CA ALA A 30 0.72 3.79 3.08
C ALA A 30 2.21 3.53 2.97
N ARG A 31 2.75 2.73 3.90
CA ARG A 31 4.15 2.31 3.85
C ARG A 31 4.24 0.86 3.40
N CYS A 32 5.15 0.57 2.49
CA CYS A 32 5.49 -0.80 2.13
C CYS A 32 6.73 -1.23 2.90
N ARG A 33 6.62 -2.30 3.70
CA ARG A 33 7.72 -2.93 4.44
C ARG A 33 8.71 -3.63 3.51
N LEU A 34 8.23 -4.25 2.44
CA LEU A 34 9.07 -4.92 1.45
C LEU A 34 9.90 -3.92 0.65
N CYS A 35 9.25 -2.89 0.11
CA CYS A 35 9.95 -1.85 -0.67
C CYS A 35 10.64 -0.79 0.20
N LEU A 36 10.40 -0.81 1.52
CA LEU A 36 10.85 0.19 2.50
C LEU A 36 10.54 1.64 2.07
N LYS A 37 9.37 1.83 1.45
CA LYS A 37 8.99 3.11 0.84
C LYS A 37 7.54 3.46 1.14
N ASP A 38 7.29 4.73 1.39
CA ASP A 38 5.96 5.31 1.54
C ASP A 38 5.39 5.69 0.17
N PHE A 39 4.11 5.42 -0.06
CA PHE A 39 3.41 5.75 -1.30
C PHE A 39 2.07 6.41 -1.01
N ASP A 40 1.64 7.28 -1.91
CA ASP A 40 0.39 8.01 -1.78
C ASP A 40 -0.79 7.13 -2.19
N ILE A 41 -1.75 6.99 -1.29
CA ILE A 41 -3.04 6.35 -1.53
C ILE A 41 -4.15 7.41 -1.62
N GLY A 42 -3.88 8.68 -1.30
CA GLY A 42 -4.84 9.77 -1.27
C GLY A 42 -5.67 9.93 -2.54
N LYS A 43 -5.04 9.71 -3.71
CA LYS A 43 -5.71 9.80 -5.01
C LYS A 43 -6.26 8.48 -5.55
N MET A 44 -5.68 7.34 -5.16
CA MET A 44 -5.91 6.05 -5.81
C MET A 44 -6.46 4.95 -4.89
N GLY A 45 -6.33 5.11 -3.57
CA GLY A 45 -6.75 4.14 -2.57
C GLY A 45 -6.11 2.77 -2.81
N GLU A 46 -6.97 1.75 -2.91
CA GLU A 46 -6.54 0.36 -3.14
C GLU A 46 -5.80 0.16 -4.47
N SER A 47 -6.11 0.96 -5.50
CA SER A 47 -5.44 0.85 -6.80
C SER A 47 -3.94 1.13 -6.71
N ALA A 48 -3.51 1.97 -5.75
CA ALA A 48 -2.09 2.20 -5.49
C ALA A 48 -1.40 0.94 -4.92
N LEU A 49 -2.09 0.16 -4.08
CA LEU A 49 -1.57 -1.13 -3.61
C LEU A 49 -1.39 -2.09 -4.77
N LYS A 50 -2.40 -2.24 -5.63
CA LYS A 50 -2.34 -3.13 -6.80
C LYS A 50 -1.22 -2.72 -7.77
N SER A 51 -1.06 -1.42 -8.00
CA SER A 51 0.04 -0.89 -8.82
C SER A 51 1.41 -1.17 -8.19
N LEU A 52 1.54 -1.08 -6.86
CA LEU A 52 2.76 -1.45 -6.17
C LEU A 52 3.06 -2.94 -6.30
N MET A 53 2.05 -3.82 -6.12
CA MET A 53 2.20 -5.26 -6.29
C MET A 53 2.66 -5.64 -7.72
N ALA A 54 2.13 -4.95 -8.73
CA ALA A 54 2.56 -5.10 -10.12
C ALA A 54 3.93 -4.45 -10.41
N GLY A 55 4.44 -3.62 -9.50
CA GLY A 55 5.73 -2.97 -9.64
C GLY A 55 6.88 -3.98 -9.55
N LYS A 56 7.85 -3.88 -10.47
CA LYS A 56 8.98 -4.82 -10.58
C LYS A 56 9.65 -5.10 -9.22
N LYS A 57 10.05 -4.05 -8.48
CA LYS A 57 10.74 -4.19 -7.19
C LYS A 57 9.91 -4.94 -6.14
N HIS A 58 8.60 -4.70 -6.08
CA HIS A 58 7.74 -5.40 -5.12
C HIS A 58 7.52 -6.86 -5.55
N SER A 59 7.27 -7.09 -6.84
CA SER A 59 7.07 -8.42 -7.40
C SER A 59 8.30 -9.31 -7.21
N GLU A 60 9.51 -8.76 -7.38
CA GLU A 60 10.76 -9.50 -7.15
C GLU A 60 10.91 -9.90 -5.67
N ILE A 61 10.58 -9.01 -4.74
CA ILE A 61 10.67 -9.30 -3.30
C ILE A 61 9.56 -10.27 -2.84
N MET A 62 8.37 -10.22 -3.45
CA MET A 62 7.27 -11.15 -3.16
C MET A 62 7.50 -12.56 -3.71
N LYS A 63 8.34 -12.71 -4.74
CA LYS A 63 8.69 -14.01 -5.35
C LYS A 63 9.93 -14.64 -4.71
N ALA A 64 10.67 -13.91 -3.87
CA ALA A 64 11.85 -14.36 -3.16
C ALA A 64 11.48 -15.01 -1.83
#